data_AF-A0A2E5AXY1-F1
#
_entry.id   AF-A0A2E5AXY1-F1
#
_cell.length_a   1.000
_cell.length_b   1.000
_cell.length_c   1.000
_cell.angle_alpha   90.00
_cell.angle_beta   90.00
_cell.angle_gamma   90.00
#
_symmetry.space_group_name_H-M   'P 1'
#
loop_
_entity.id
_entity.type
_entity.pdbx_description
1 polymer ?
#
loop_
_entity_poly.entity_id
_entity_poly.type
_entity_poly.pdbx_seq_one_letter_code
_entity_poly.pdbx_strand_id
1 'polypeptide(L)'
;MKTLLENSVKKAMDYSEYNLLFQQLVEESRTTGEQSQDKIDYTKLNFSRRKRLDKTAKISEESIEVFKNISKKQTWLVISEPWCGDAAQTLPYLNKIAQLSKNIDLKIVLRDENPELMDAFLTNGSRAIPVVIMLDEDFNVLQTWGPRSKAATKLVSDYKEHHGKIDDAFKEMLQVWYNNDKGVSIVNDISTLVAPFKEAL
;
A
#
# COMPACT_ATOMS: atom_id res chain seq x y z
N MET A 1 -0.23 11.01 19.34
CA MET A 1 -0.69 10.45 18.05
C MET A 1 -0.92 11.53 17.00
N LYS A 2 -1.85 12.47 17.18
CA LYS A 2 -2.17 13.52 16.19
C LYS A 2 -0.93 14.28 15.67
N THR A 3 -0.07 14.79 16.54
CA THR A 3 1.17 15.48 16.16
C THR A 3 2.13 14.62 15.34
N LEU A 4 2.21 13.31 15.64
CA LEU A 4 3.04 12.36 14.87
C LEU A 4 2.50 12.23 13.45
N LEU A 5 1.20 11.98 13.31
CA LEU A 5 0.54 11.85 12.00
C LEU A 5 0.66 13.13 11.17
N GLU A 6 0.41 14.30 11.77
CA GLU A 6 0.56 15.59 11.11
C GLU A 6 2.00 15.82 10.61
N ASN A 7 3.00 15.53 11.45
CA ASN A 7 4.40 15.65 11.07
C ASN A 7 4.80 14.65 9.98
N SER A 8 4.28 13.42 10.01
CA SER A 8 4.52 12.43 8.97
C SER A 8 3.91 12.86 7.63
N VAL A 9 2.69 13.39 7.62
CA VAL A 9 2.05 13.92 6.40
C VAL A 9 2.85 15.10 5.82
N LYS A 10 3.37 16.01 6.66
CA LYS A 10 4.19 17.15 6.20
C LYS A 10 5.49 16.74 5.50
N LYS A 11 6.04 15.57 5.84
CA LYS A 11 7.27 15.01 5.26
C LYS A 11 6.99 14.02 4.13
N ALA A 12 5.72 13.69 3.88
CA ALA A 12 5.35 12.65 2.95
C ALA A 12 5.48 13.13 1.50
N MET A 13 5.87 12.19 0.66
CA MET A 13 5.86 12.35 -0.79
C MET A 13 4.45 12.14 -1.34
N ASP A 14 4.12 12.78 -2.45
CA ASP A 14 3.04 12.30 -3.31
C ASP A 14 3.47 11.08 -4.14
N TYR A 15 2.54 10.49 -4.89
CA TYR A 15 2.83 9.32 -5.72
C TYR A 15 3.85 9.59 -6.83
N SER A 16 3.88 10.80 -7.40
CA SER A 16 4.81 11.18 -8.47
C SER A 16 6.23 11.33 -7.92
N GLU A 17 6.39 11.98 -6.78
CA GLU A 17 7.66 12.11 -6.05
C GLU A 17 8.20 10.74 -5.65
N TYR A 18 7.36 9.87 -5.08
CA TYR A 18 7.75 8.49 -4.78
C TYR A 18 8.22 7.72 -6.02
N ASN A 19 7.59 7.97 -7.18
CA ASN A 19 7.98 7.34 -8.43
C ASN A 19 9.31 7.86 -8.99
N LEU A 20 9.63 9.14 -8.79
CA LEU A 20 10.92 9.72 -9.14
C LEU A 20 12.03 9.13 -8.26
N LEU A 21 11.81 9.04 -6.95
CA LEU A 21 12.72 8.34 -6.03
C LEU A 21 12.95 6.90 -6.48
N PHE A 22 11.88 6.18 -6.81
CA PHE A 22 11.97 4.78 -7.26
C PHE A 22 12.83 4.66 -8.53
N GLN A 23 12.64 5.54 -9.50
CA GLN A 23 13.44 5.57 -10.72
C GLN A 23 14.92 5.83 -10.41
N GLN A 24 15.22 6.85 -9.60
CA GLN A 24 16.58 7.21 -9.21
C GLN A 24 17.30 6.01 -8.54
N LEU A 25 16.64 5.32 -7.60
CA LEU A 25 17.21 4.16 -6.93
C LEU A 25 17.59 3.04 -7.90
N VAL A 26 16.76 2.80 -8.92
CA VAL A 26 17.05 1.79 -9.95
C VAL A 26 18.23 2.19 -10.83
N GLU A 27 18.31 3.47 -11.22
CA GLU A 27 19.42 4.02 -12.01
C GLU A 27 20.75 3.96 -11.25
N GLU A 28 20.71 4.24 -9.95
CA GLU A 28 21.88 4.19 -9.06
C GLU A 28 22.22 2.77 -8.57
N SER A 29 21.42 1.75 -8.91
CA SER A 29 21.55 0.39 -8.37
C SER A 29 21.57 0.35 -6.84
N ARG A 30 20.66 1.11 -6.21
CA ARG A 30 20.49 1.25 -4.76
C ARG A 30 19.07 0.92 -4.33
N THR A 31 18.86 0.93 -3.01
CA THR A 31 17.53 0.79 -2.40
C THR A 31 17.37 1.76 -1.23
N THR A 32 16.21 1.77 -0.58
CA THR A 32 15.95 2.51 0.66
C THR A 32 16.28 1.66 1.88
N GLY A 33 16.53 2.32 3.01
CA GLY A 33 16.93 1.64 4.24
C GLY A 33 18.25 0.88 4.08
N GLU A 34 18.38 -0.25 4.77
CA GLU A 34 19.58 -1.09 4.69
C GLU A 34 19.83 -1.59 3.27
N GLN A 35 21.05 -1.38 2.77
CA GLN A 35 21.47 -1.84 1.45
C GLN A 35 21.80 -3.34 1.47
N SER A 36 21.15 -4.11 0.62
CA SER A 36 21.52 -5.49 0.31
C SER A 36 21.25 -5.78 -1.16
N GLN A 37 21.98 -6.74 -1.73
CA GLN A 37 21.80 -7.12 -3.13
C GLN A 37 20.34 -7.53 -3.39
N ASP A 38 19.76 -8.35 -2.51
CA ASP A 38 18.37 -8.78 -2.60
C ASP A 38 17.39 -7.60 -2.65
N LYS A 39 17.55 -6.59 -1.78
CA LYS A 39 16.66 -5.41 -1.78
C LYS A 39 16.85 -4.54 -3.01
N ILE A 40 18.07 -4.41 -3.53
CA ILE A 40 18.36 -3.70 -4.78
C ILE A 40 17.68 -4.42 -5.95
N ASP A 41 17.79 -5.74 -6.02
CA ASP A 41 17.16 -6.56 -7.05
C ASP A 41 15.63 -6.49 -6.97
N TYR A 42 15.06 -6.56 -5.75
CA TYR A 42 13.63 -6.36 -5.54
C TYR A 42 13.18 -4.95 -5.91
N THR A 43 13.98 -3.91 -5.62
CA THR A 43 13.70 -2.53 -6.03
C THR A 43 13.57 -2.46 -7.55
N LYS A 44 14.57 -2.96 -8.29
CA LYS A 44 14.53 -3.02 -9.77
C LYS A 44 13.32 -3.80 -10.30
N LEU A 45 13.05 -4.97 -9.72
CA LEU A 45 11.92 -5.82 -10.10
C LEU A 45 10.56 -5.13 -9.86
N ASN A 46 10.40 -4.53 -8.68
CA ASN A 46 9.18 -3.87 -8.26
C ASN A 46 8.92 -2.59 -9.06
N PHE A 47 9.97 -1.87 -9.47
CA PHE A 47 9.82 -0.73 -10.39
C PHE A 47 9.18 -1.15 -11.73
N SER A 48 9.63 -2.29 -12.29
CA SER A 48 9.03 -2.86 -13.50
C SER A 48 7.56 -3.28 -13.28
N ARG A 49 7.27 -3.97 -12.18
CA ARG A 49 5.91 -4.38 -11.81
C ARG A 49 4.97 -3.18 -11.67
N ARG A 50 5.39 -2.15 -10.95
CA ARG A 50 4.65 -0.90 -10.75
C ARG A 50 4.39 -0.19 -12.08
N LYS A 51 5.42 0.00 -12.91
CA LYS A 51 5.28 0.62 -14.25
C LYS A 51 4.23 -0.09 -15.12
N ARG A 52 4.18 -1.42 -15.06
CA ARG A 52 3.14 -2.19 -15.74
C ARG A 52 1.77 -1.89 -15.14
N LEU A 53 1.62 -1.99 -13.82
CA LEU A 53 0.34 -1.78 -13.14
C LEU A 53 -0.21 -0.36 -13.31
N ASP A 54 0.60 0.68 -13.30
CA ASP A 54 0.12 2.05 -13.57
C ASP A 54 -0.60 2.14 -14.92
N LYS A 55 -0.09 1.42 -15.93
CA LYS A 55 -0.68 1.36 -17.26
C LYS A 55 -1.89 0.44 -17.32
N THR A 56 -1.88 -0.69 -16.61
CA THR A 56 -2.86 -1.77 -16.81
C THR A 56 -3.91 -1.90 -15.72
N ALA A 57 -3.70 -1.35 -14.53
CA ALA A 57 -4.63 -1.48 -13.42
C ALA A 57 -5.95 -0.76 -13.76
N LYS A 58 -7.06 -1.43 -13.43
CA LYS A 58 -8.42 -0.97 -13.66
C LYS A 58 -9.22 -1.12 -12.37
N ILE A 59 -10.09 -0.15 -12.12
CA ILE A 59 -11.08 -0.19 -11.05
C ILE A 59 -12.43 -0.53 -11.71
N SER A 60 -13.21 -1.44 -11.14
CA SER A 60 -14.53 -1.77 -11.69
C SER A 60 -15.48 -0.58 -11.58
N GLU A 61 -16.46 -0.49 -12.48
CA GLU A 61 -17.46 0.59 -12.46
C GLU A 61 -18.21 0.65 -11.12
N GLU A 62 -18.56 -0.51 -10.56
CA GLU A 62 -19.17 -0.63 -9.23
C GLU A 62 -18.30 0.02 -8.13
N SER A 63 -16.99 -0.25 -8.13
CA SER A 63 -16.08 0.34 -7.13
C SER A 63 -15.80 1.82 -7.40
N ILE A 64 -15.79 2.26 -8.66
CA ILE A 64 -15.59 3.67 -9.02
C ILE A 64 -16.63 4.55 -8.33
N GLU A 65 -17.90 4.14 -8.33
CA GLU A 65 -18.98 4.91 -7.72
C GLU A 65 -18.84 5.00 -6.19
N VAL A 66 -18.33 3.96 -5.53
CA VAL A 66 -18.01 4.02 -4.09
C VAL A 66 -17.00 5.14 -3.81
N PHE A 67 -15.90 5.21 -4.57
CA PHE A 67 -14.84 6.18 -4.32
C PHE A 67 -15.20 7.61 -4.71
N LYS A 68 -15.95 7.81 -5.80
CA LYS A 68 -16.45 9.15 -6.19
C LYS A 68 -17.39 9.75 -5.14
N ASN A 69 -18.13 8.91 -4.42
CA ASN A 69 -19.10 9.34 -3.41
C ASN A 69 -18.47 9.69 -2.05
N ILE A 70 -17.15 9.58 -1.90
CA ILE A 70 -16.44 10.07 -0.71
C ILE A 70 -16.56 11.60 -0.66
N SER A 71 -17.35 12.09 0.29
CA SER A 71 -17.71 13.51 0.40
C SER A 71 -16.82 14.32 1.33
N LYS A 72 -16.21 13.67 2.32
CA LYS A 72 -15.28 14.30 3.27
C LYS A 72 -13.85 14.15 2.78
N LYS A 73 -13.04 15.19 2.95
CA LYS A 73 -11.61 15.09 2.62
C LYS A 73 -10.92 14.11 3.55
N GLN A 74 -9.97 13.39 2.98
CA GLN A 74 -9.17 12.40 3.67
C GLN A 74 -7.73 12.45 3.16
N THR A 75 -6.79 12.18 4.04
CA THR A 75 -5.41 11.88 3.66
C THR A 75 -5.18 10.38 3.85
N TRP A 76 -4.72 9.70 2.81
CA TRP A 76 -4.30 8.31 2.88
C TRP A 76 -2.78 8.31 3.00
N LEU A 77 -2.28 8.22 4.23
CA LEU A 77 -0.87 8.14 4.52
C LEU A 77 -0.42 6.67 4.44
N VAL A 78 0.49 6.37 3.51
CA VAL A 78 1.00 5.03 3.26
C VAL A 78 2.45 4.91 3.72
N ILE A 79 2.72 3.98 4.63
CA ILE A 79 4.08 3.57 4.99
C ILE A 79 4.52 2.49 3.99
N SER A 80 5.59 2.74 3.24
CA SER A 80 6.02 1.88 2.13
C SER A 80 7.54 1.85 1.98
N GLU A 81 8.04 0.92 1.16
CA GLU A 81 9.41 0.90 0.66
C GLU A 81 9.46 0.39 -0.80
N PRO A 82 10.33 0.93 -1.66
CA PRO A 82 10.53 0.46 -3.03
C PRO A 82 10.86 -1.05 -3.16
N TRP A 83 11.60 -1.61 -2.19
CA TRP A 83 11.93 -3.03 -2.16
C TRP A 83 10.75 -3.94 -1.74
N CYS A 84 9.65 -3.38 -1.25
CA CYS A 84 8.50 -4.17 -0.80
C CYS A 84 7.63 -4.67 -1.97
N GLY A 85 7.57 -5.99 -2.15
CA GLY A 85 6.79 -6.62 -3.21
C GLY A 85 5.28 -6.35 -3.10
N ASP A 86 4.72 -6.41 -1.90
CA ASP A 86 3.28 -6.17 -1.67
C ASP A 86 2.91 -4.70 -1.91
N ALA A 87 3.79 -3.76 -1.56
CA ALA A 87 3.60 -2.34 -1.84
C ALA A 87 3.56 -2.05 -3.34
N ALA A 88 4.44 -2.71 -4.11
CA ALA A 88 4.46 -2.60 -5.57
C ALA A 88 3.18 -3.11 -6.25
N GLN A 89 2.48 -4.06 -5.61
CA GLN A 89 1.17 -4.56 -6.07
C GLN A 89 0.01 -3.68 -5.62
N THR A 90 0.20 -2.86 -4.58
CA THR A 90 -0.88 -2.11 -3.91
C THR A 90 -0.94 -0.65 -4.34
N LEU A 91 0.19 0.07 -4.28
CA LEU A 91 0.24 1.52 -4.49
C LEU A 91 -0.36 1.98 -5.84
N PRO A 92 -0.17 1.28 -6.98
CA PRO A 92 -0.81 1.68 -8.24
C PRO A 92 -2.35 1.73 -8.17
N TYR A 93 -2.97 0.81 -7.41
CA TYR A 93 -4.41 0.80 -7.22
C TYR A 93 -4.86 1.93 -6.29
N LEU A 94 -4.14 2.15 -5.18
CA LEU A 94 -4.43 3.28 -4.27
C LEU A 94 -4.32 4.62 -4.99
N ASN A 95 -3.30 4.81 -5.82
CA ASN A 95 -3.15 6.03 -6.62
C ASN A 95 -4.30 6.21 -7.63
N LYS A 96 -4.69 5.14 -8.33
CA LYS A 96 -5.85 5.20 -9.24
C LYS A 96 -7.14 5.53 -8.49
N ILE A 97 -7.34 4.97 -7.30
CA ILE A 97 -8.50 5.27 -6.46
C ILE A 97 -8.48 6.74 -6.02
N ALA A 98 -7.34 7.24 -5.54
CA ALA A 98 -7.19 8.64 -5.15
C ALA A 98 -7.50 9.60 -6.31
N GLN A 99 -7.09 9.26 -7.53
CA GLN A 99 -7.40 10.04 -8.73
C GLN A 99 -8.90 10.08 -9.10
N LEU A 100 -9.72 9.15 -8.59
CA LEU A 100 -11.18 9.17 -8.82
C LEU A 100 -11.92 10.17 -7.92
N SER A 101 -11.28 10.68 -6.85
CA SER A 101 -11.91 11.57 -5.88
C SER A 101 -10.99 12.71 -5.49
N LYS A 102 -11.45 13.95 -5.72
CA LYS A 102 -10.78 15.17 -5.26
C LYS A 102 -10.63 15.27 -3.73
N ASN A 103 -11.31 14.39 -3.00
CA ASN A 103 -11.32 14.36 -1.54
C ASN A 103 -10.30 13.36 -0.97
N ILE A 104 -9.52 12.66 -1.79
CA ILE A 104 -8.47 11.76 -1.32
C ILE A 104 -7.11 12.34 -1.70
N ASP A 105 -6.29 12.64 -0.69
CA ASP A 105 -4.89 12.98 -0.86
C ASP A 105 -4.00 11.78 -0.50
N LEU A 106 -3.30 11.21 -1.48
CA LEU A 106 -2.42 10.06 -1.27
C LEU A 106 -1.01 10.53 -0.93
N LYS A 107 -0.54 10.13 0.26
CA LYS A 107 0.77 10.51 0.81
C LYS A 107 1.57 9.28 1.16
N ILE A 108 2.88 9.29 0.92
CA ILE A 108 3.75 8.14 1.09
C ILE A 108 4.98 8.53 1.92
N VAL A 109 5.28 7.72 2.92
CA VAL A 109 6.50 7.84 3.74
C VAL A 109 7.28 6.54 3.73
N LEU A 110 8.61 6.64 3.82
CA LEU A 110 9.49 5.48 3.90
C LEU A 110 9.46 4.89 5.31
N ARG A 111 9.27 3.57 5.41
CA ARG A 111 9.20 2.83 6.67
C ARG A 111 10.43 3.05 7.54
N ASP A 112 11.60 2.86 6.96
CA ASP A 112 12.86 2.80 7.70
C ASP A 112 13.30 4.20 8.18
N GLU A 113 12.79 5.27 7.55
CA GLU A 113 12.98 6.67 7.98
C GLU A 113 11.92 7.17 8.97
N ASN A 114 10.85 6.40 9.19
CA ASN A 114 9.73 6.76 10.06
C ASN A 114 9.45 5.67 11.12
N PRO A 115 10.44 5.30 11.97
CA PRO A 115 10.30 4.17 12.91
C PRO A 115 9.21 4.39 13.95
N GLU A 116 9.03 5.60 14.49
CA GLU A 116 7.99 5.91 15.47
C GLU A 116 6.57 5.75 14.87
N LEU A 117 6.37 6.18 13.63
CA LEU A 117 5.12 5.98 12.92
C LEU A 117 4.90 4.49 12.65
N MET A 118 5.92 3.78 12.17
CA MET A 118 5.81 2.34 11.91
C MET A 118 5.48 1.55 13.19
N ASP A 119 6.08 1.91 14.33
CA ASP A 119 5.82 1.27 15.62
C ASP A 119 4.41 1.55 16.16
N ALA A 120 3.81 2.68 15.78
CA ALA A 120 2.42 2.98 16.10
C ALA A 120 1.40 2.14 15.31
N PHE A 121 1.80 1.53 14.19
CA PHE A 121 0.91 0.80 13.27
C PHE A 121 1.44 -0.60 12.91
N LEU A 122 1.86 -1.36 13.92
CA LEU A 122 2.31 -2.74 13.75
C LEU A 122 1.19 -3.67 13.29
N THR A 123 1.49 -4.56 12.36
CA THR A 123 0.59 -5.67 12.00
C THR A 123 1.00 -6.92 12.76
N ASN A 124 0.15 -7.40 13.67
CA ASN A 124 0.43 -8.58 14.52
C ASN A 124 1.79 -8.48 15.22
N GLY A 125 2.12 -7.30 15.76
CA GLY A 125 3.40 -7.03 16.41
C GLY A 125 4.60 -6.86 15.48
N SER A 126 4.41 -6.96 14.17
CA SER A 126 5.49 -6.84 13.17
C SER A 126 5.41 -5.52 12.40
N ARG A 127 6.58 -4.97 12.04
CA ARG A 127 6.72 -3.80 11.16
C ARG A 127 6.50 -4.21 9.69
N ALA A 128 5.30 -4.67 9.37
CA ALA A 128 4.92 -5.09 8.01
C ALA A 128 4.43 -3.90 7.18
N ILE A 129 4.73 -3.90 5.89
CA ILE A 129 4.34 -2.84 4.93
C ILE A 129 3.80 -3.47 3.64
N PRO A 130 2.98 -2.74 2.85
CA PRO A 130 2.53 -1.36 3.07
C PRO A 130 1.55 -1.21 4.24
N VAL A 131 1.48 -0.06 4.90
CA VAL A 131 0.38 0.26 5.83
C VAL A 131 -0.33 1.50 5.31
N VAL A 132 -1.64 1.42 5.12
CA VAL A 132 -2.49 2.55 4.72
C VAL A 132 -3.20 3.07 5.96
N ILE A 133 -3.02 4.35 6.27
CA ILE A 133 -3.65 5.04 7.39
C ILE A 133 -4.55 6.12 6.78
N MET A 134 -5.86 5.93 6.89
CA MET A 134 -6.86 6.89 6.38
C MET A 134 -7.17 7.91 7.47
N LEU A 135 -6.93 9.18 7.19
CA LEU A 135 -7.05 10.29 8.12
C LEU A 135 -8.14 11.25 7.68
N ASP A 136 -8.88 11.84 8.62
CA ASP A 136 -9.73 13.00 8.34
C ASP A 136 -8.92 14.31 8.28
N GLU A 137 -9.60 15.45 8.05
CA GLU A 137 -8.97 16.79 7.99
C GLU A 137 -8.31 17.21 9.33
N ASP A 138 -8.68 16.57 10.43
CA ASP A 138 -8.15 16.82 11.77
C ASP A 138 -7.05 15.82 12.15
N PHE A 139 -6.59 14.99 11.22
CA PHE A 139 -5.61 13.91 11.41
C PHE A 139 -6.06 12.83 12.42
N ASN A 140 -7.37 12.64 12.59
CA ASN A 140 -7.90 11.48 13.30
C ASN A 140 -7.88 10.26 12.38
N VAL A 141 -7.53 9.09 12.93
CA VAL A 141 -7.52 7.83 12.17
C VAL A 141 -8.95 7.35 11.96
N LEU A 142 -9.38 7.30 10.70
CA LEU A 142 -10.67 6.75 10.28
C LEU A 142 -10.60 5.23 10.16
N GLN A 143 -9.60 4.75 9.43
CA GLN A 143 -9.40 3.33 9.12
C GLN A 143 -7.91 3.05 8.87
N THR A 144 -7.55 1.77 8.99
CA THR A 144 -6.22 1.27 8.61
C THR A 144 -6.35 0.02 7.74
N TRP A 145 -5.44 -0.16 6.79
CA TRP A 145 -5.39 -1.35 5.94
C TRP A 145 -3.95 -1.77 5.68
N GLY A 146 -3.71 -3.08 5.51
CA GLY A 146 -2.41 -3.63 5.13
C GLY A 146 -1.96 -4.77 6.04
N PRO A 147 -0.84 -5.44 5.71
CA PRO A 147 0.02 -5.20 4.54
C PRO A 147 -0.49 -5.78 3.24
N ARG A 148 -1.54 -6.59 3.30
CA ARG A 148 -2.12 -7.26 2.14
C ARG A 148 -3.64 -7.21 2.24
N SER A 149 -4.31 -7.48 1.13
CA SER A 149 -5.74 -7.74 1.16
C SER A 149 -6.05 -8.95 2.05
N LYS A 150 -7.30 -9.07 2.52
CA LYS A 150 -7.77 -10.23 3.29
C LYS A 150 -7.51 -11.54 2.53
N ALA A 151 -7.77 -11.56 1.22
CA ALA A 151 -7.52 -12.72 0.37
C ALA A 151 -6.03 -13.11 0.33
N ALA A 152 -5.13 -12.15 0.08
CA ALA A 152 -3.69 -12.42 0.05
C ALA A 152 -3.14 -12.78 1.45
N THR A 153 -3.67 -12.18 2.51
CA THR A 153 -3.33 -12.53 3.90
C THR A 153 -3.69 -13.98 4.20
N LYS A 154 -4.86 -14.44 3.72
CA LYS A 154 -5.25 -15.84 3.86
C LYS A 154 -4.27 -16.78 3.19
N LEU A 155 -3.86 -16.51 1.94
CA LEU A 155 -2.86 -17.31 1.23
C LEU A 155 -1.55 -17.43 2.02
N VAL A 156 -1.08 -16.32 2.59
CA VAL A 156 0.14 -16.29 3.41
C VAL A 156 -0.01 -17.12 4.68
N SER A 157 -1.15 -16.97 5.36
CA SER A 157 -1.43 -17.70 6.61
C SER A 157 -1.52 -19.20 6.36
N ASP A 158 -2.32 -19.61 5.38
CA ASP A 158 -2.51 -21.01 5.00
C ASP A 158 -1.16 -21.65 4.62
N TYR A 159 -0.35 -20.96 3.81
CA TYR A 159 0.95 -21.49 3.42
C TYR A 159 1.90 -21.63 4.62
N LYS A 160 1.96 -20.62 5.50
CA LYS A 160 2.79 -20.69 6.72
C LYS A 160 2.36 -21.83 7.65
N GLU A 161 1.06 -22.08 7.77
CA GLU A 161 0.54 -23.18 8.59
C GLU A 161 1.03 -24.54 8.08
N HIS A 162 1.10 -24.73 6.77
CA HIS A 162 1.52 -26.01 6.15
C HIS A 162 3.05 -26.15 6.01
N HIS A 163 3.79 -25.05 5.81
CA HIS A 163 5.22 -25.07 5.46
C HIS A 163 6.13 -24.45 6.54
N GLY A 164 5.57 -23.83 7.58
CA GLY A 164 6.28 -23.20 8.69
C GLY A 164 6.99 -21.87 8.36
N LYS A 165 7.21 -21.56 7.09
CA LYS A 165 7.88 -20.33 6.63
C LYS A 165 7.35 -19.83 5.29
N ILE A 166 7.68 -18.58 4.98
CA ILE A 166 7.58 -18.05 3.61
C ILE A 166 8.92 -18.29 2.94
N ASP A 167 8.92 -19.00 1.81
CA ASP A 167 10.09 -19.21 0.96
C ASP A 167 9.89 -18.61 -0.44
N ASP A 168 10.88 -18.79 -1.31
CA ASP A 168 10.86 -18.20 -2.65
C ASP A 168 9.77 -18.81 -3.55
N ALA A 169 9.47 -20.10 -3.38
CA ALA A 169 8.38 -20.75 -4.09
C ALA A 169 7.03 -20.11 -3.76
N PHE A 170 6.77 -19.79 -2.48
CA PHE A 170 5.57 -19.05 -2.12
C PHE A 170 5.56 -17.63 -2.67
N LYS A 171 6.69 -16.91 -2.65
CA LYS A 171 6.76 -15.54 -3.20
C LYS A 171 6.41 -15.53 -4.69
N GLU A 172 6.87 -16.53 -5.46
CA GLU A 172 6.50 -16.70 -6.86
C GLU A 172 5.01 -17.01 -7.03
N MET A 173 4.49 -17.97 -6.26
CA MET A 173 3.06 -18.31 -6.28
C MET A 173 2.18 -17.09 -5.95
N LEU A 174 2.52 -16.33 -4.91
CA LEU A 174 1.81 -15.12 -4.52
C LEU A 174 1.88 -14.06 -5.63
N GLN A 175 3.03 -13.92 -6.30
CA GLN A 175 3.16 -13.03 -7.45
C GLN A 175 2.27 -13.43 -8.63
N VAL A 176 2.15 -14.73 -8.92
CA VAL A 176 1.22 -15.25 -9.93
C VAL A 176 -0.22 -14.95 -9.52
N TRP A 177 -0.56 -15.13 -8.23
CA TRP A 177 -1.88 -14.80 -7.71
C TRP A 177 -2.21 -13.32 -7.91
N TYR A 178 -1.30 -12.39 -7.59
CA TYR A 178 -1.52 -10.96 -7.83
C TYR A 178 -1.79 -10.64 -9.31
N ASN A 179 -1.08 -11.31 -10.23
CA ASN A 179 -1.29 -11.14 -11.66
C ASN A 179 -2.69 -11.61 -12.12
N ASN A 180 -3.24 -12.63 -11.46
CA ASN A 180 -4.56 -13.18 -11.76
C ASN A 180 -5.68 -12.38 -11.09
N ASP A 181 -5.51 -12.00 -9.82
CA ASP A 181 -6.45 -11.17 -9.05
C ASP A 181 -6.60 -9.78 -9.64
N LYS A 182 -5.53 -9.23 -10.26
CA LYS A 182 -5.54 -7.91 -10.90
C LYS A 182 -6.05 -6.80 -9.98
N GLY A 183 -5.76 -6.93 -8.68
CA GLY A 183 -6.06 -5.95 -7.64
C GLY A 183 -7.53 -5.92 -7.22
N VAL A 184 -8.38 -6.83 -7.70
CA VAL A 184 -9.79 -6.93 -7.30
C VAL A 184 -9.89 -7.05 -5.78
N SER A 185 -9.06 -7.91 -5.16
CA SER A 185 -9.08 -8.09 -3.70
C SER A 185 -8.67 -6.83 -2.94
N ILE A 186 -7.71 -6.06 -3.46
CA ILE A 186 -7.26 -4.79 -2.84
C ILE A 186 -8.36 -3.75 -2.93
N VAL A 187 -8.92 -3.56 -4.13
CA VAL A 187 -9.98 -2.60 -4.38
C VAL A 187 -11.21 -2.91 -3.51
N ASN A 188 -11.64 -4.16 -3.43
CA ASN A 188 -12.80 -4.56 -2.64
C ASN A 188 -12.63 -4.29 -1.15
N ASP A 189 -11.46 -4.58 -0.59
CA ASP A 189 -11.17 -4.28 0.81
C ASP A 189 -11.23 -2.77 1.08
N ILE A 190 -10.59 -1.97 0.23
CA ILE A 190 -10.58 -0.51 0.36
C ILE A 190 -11.98 0.07 0.18
N SER A 191 -12.75 -0.39 -0.81
CA SER A 191 -14.16 -0.02 -1.01
C SER A 191 -14.99 -0.29 0.24
N THR A 192 -14.78 -1.44 0.89
CA THR A 192 -15.50 -1.82 2.12
C THR A 192 -15.17 -0.88 3.28
N LEU A 193 -13.91 -0.43 3.40
CA LEU A 193 -13.47 0.46 4.48
C LEU A 193 -14.01 1.89 4.37
N VAL A 194 -14.24 2.36 3.13
CA VAL A 194 -14.64 3.75 2.87
C VAL A 194 -16.12 3.89 2.55
N ALA A 195 -16.83 2.78 2.31
CA ALA A 195 -18.27 2.80 2.16
C ALA A 195 -18.91 3.37 3.43
N PRO A 196 -19.92 4.25 3.32
CA PRO A 196 -20.66 4.70 4.47
C PRO A 196 -21.25 3.48 5.18
N PHE A 197 -21.10 3.42 6.51
CA PHE A 197 -21.79 2.41 7.32
C PHE A 197 -23.28 2.49 6.98
N LYS A 198 -23.82 1.44 6.37
CA LYS A 198 -25.26 1.26 6.38
C LYS A 198 -25.60 0.97 7.83
N GLU A 199 -26.21 1.93 8.52
CA GLU A 199 -26.90 1.63 9.76
C GLU A 199 -27.84 0.45 9.46
N ALA A 200 -27.68 -0.64 10.21
CA ALA A 200 -28.62 -1.74 10.14
C ALA A 200 -29.98 -1.18 10.56
N LEU A 201 -30.92 -1.17 9.62
CA LEU A 201 -32.34 -0.88 9.88
C LEU A 201 -32.92 -1.90 10.86
#